data_AF-A0A2P5BRJ5-F1
#
_entry.id   AF-A0A2P5BRJ5-F1
#
_cell.length_a   1.000
_cell.length_b   1.000
_cell.length_c   1.000
_cell.angle_alpha   90.00
_cell.angle_beta   90.00
_cell.angle_gamma   90.00
#
_symmetry.space_group_name_H-M   'P 1'
#
loop_
_entity.id
_entity.type
_entity.pdbx_description
1 polymer ?
#
loop_
_entity_poly.entity_id
_entity_poly.type
_entity_poly.pdbx_seq_one_letter_code
_entity_poly.pdbx_strand_id
1 'polypeptide(L)'
;MAEIPCSIPVASEQNQKSTDGQHLLIERPLYVDEPSKVLQRFQLEAIASSSEIRDALKDENIQKLICDIDNSPDPENELDKARGLEGFRLFTDKILSTLSP
;
A
#
# COMPACT_ATOMS: atom_id res chain seq x y z
N MET A 1 -53.37 -3.87 -17.34
CA MET A 1 -53.31 -4.61 -16.06
C MET A 1 -51.86 -4.60 -15.61
N ALA A 2 -51.67 -4.34 -14.32
CA ALA A 2 -50.50 -3.74 -13.71
C ALA A 2 -49.16 -4.45 -13.99
N GLU A 3 -48.12 -3.65 -14.18
CA GLU A 3 -46.72 -4.05 -14.05
C GLU A 3 -46.50 -4.54 -12.63
N ILE A 4 -45.95 -5.74 -12.48
CA ILE A 4 -45.59 -6.30 -11.18
C ILE A 4 -44.26 -5.65 -10.82
N PRO A 5 -44.19 -4.74 -9.83
CA PRO A 5 -42.92 -4.18 -9.43
C PRO A 5 -42.17 -5.31 -8.71
N CYS A 6 -41.08 -5.79 -9.30
CA CYS A 6 -40.18 -6.72 -8.62
C CYS A 6 -39.72 -6.04 -7.33
N SER A 7 -40.31 -6.47 -6.22
CA SER A 7 -39.94 -6.05 -4.88
C SER A 7 -38.53 -6.54 -4.61
N ILE A 8 -37.65 -5.61 -4.26
CA ILE A 8 -36.34 -5.94 -3.71
C ILE A 8 -36.61 -6.66 -2.38
N PRO A 9 -36.19 -7.92 -2.18
CA PRO A 9 -36.24 -8.50 -0.86
C PRO A 9 -35.23 -7.75 0.01
N VAL A 10 -35.74 -7.03 1.02
CA VAL A 10 -34.95 -6.61 2.18
C VAL A 10 -34.39 -7.88 2.81
N ALA A 11 -33.11 -8.14 2.53
CA ALA A 11 -32.32 -9.08 3.29
C ALA A 11 -31.78 -8.34 4.52
N SER A 12 -32.44 -8.65 5.63
CA SER A 12 -32.13 -8.31 7.01
C SER A 12 -30.64 -8.21 7.32
N GLU A 13 -30.33 -7.27 8.23
CA GLU A 13 -29.09 -7.19 8.97
C GLU A 13 -28.66 -8.59 9.45
N GLN A 14 -27.60 -9.12 8.86
CA GLN A 14 -26.84 -10.20 9.46
C GLN A 14 -25.39 -9.76 9.53
N ASN A 15 -25.03 -9.37 10.75
CA ASN A 15 -23.68 -9.31 11.28
C ASN A 15 -22.94 -10.61 10.88
N GLN A 16 -22.17 -10.54 9.80
CA GLN A 16 -21.17 -11.56 9.47
C GLN A 16 -19.82 -10.87 9.52
N LYS A 17 -19.17 -11.08 10.67
CA LYS A 17 -17.75 -10.84 10.93
C LYS A 17 -16.91 -11.52 9.84
N SER A 18 -16.69 -10.83 8.73
CA SER A 18 -15.60 -11.12 7.81
C SER A 18 -14.33 -10.64 8.48
N THR A 19 -13.60 -11.58 9.06
CA THR A 19 -12.24 -11.35 9.58
C THR A 19 -11.32 -11.44 8.36
N ASP A 20 -11.38 -10.44 7.50
CA ASP A 20 -10.42 -10.21 6.43
C ASP A 20 -9.82 -8.83 6.71
N GLY A 21 -8.50 -8.72 6.65
CA GLY A 21 -7.72 -7.60 7.17
C GLY A 21 -8.12 -6.26 6.59
N GLN A 22 -9.16 -5.64 7.16
CA GLN A 22 -9.44 -4.23 7.01
C GLN A 22 -8.35 -3.51 7.78
N HIS A 23 -7.18 -3.37 7.16
CA HIS A 23 -6.31 -2.24 7.43
C HIS A 23 -7.20 -1.03 7.11
N LEU A 24 -7.81 -0.47 8.16
CA LEU A 24 -8.62 0.73 8.04
C LEU A 24 -7.71 1.72 7.33
N LEU A 25 -8.04 2.09 6.10
CA LEU A 25 -7.45 3.21 5.39
C LEU A 25 -7.82 4.45 6.21
N ILE A 26 -7.12 4.64 7.32
CA ILE A 26 -7.15 5.87 8.07
C ILE A 26 -6.58 6.87 7.09
N GLU A 27 -7.43 7.76 6.58
CA GLU A 27 -6.95 8.89 5.80
C GLU A 27 -5.92 9.63 6.65
N ARG A 28 -4.65 9.48 6.29
CA ARG A 28 -3.53 10.21 6.88
C ARG A 28 -3.29 11.41 5.96
N PRO A 29 -3.64 12.65 6.38
CA PRO A 29 -3.34 13.82 5.58
C PRO A 29 -1.83 13.88 5.35
N LEU A 30 -1.40 13.79 4.10
CA LEU A 30 0.01 13.91 3.74
C LEU A 30 0.34 15.40 3.60
N TYR A 31 1.14 15.91 4.54
CA TYR A 31 1.77 17.21 4.39
C TYR A 31 3.12 17.03 3.69
N VAL A 32 3.34 17.76 2.61
CA VAL A 32 4.55 17.67 1.79
C VAL A 32 5.17 19.05 1.71
N ASP A 33 6.32 19.22 2.36
CA ASP A 33 7.10 20.48 2.30
C ASP A 33 7.64 20.77 0.90
N GLU A 34 8.09 19.72 0.20
CA GLU A 34 8.72 19.84 -1.12
C GLU A 34 8.01 18.94 -2.14
N PRO A 35 7.17 19.52 -3.04
CA PRO A 35 6.41 18.75 -4.02
C PRO A 35 7.27 17.91 -4.98
N SER A 36 8.52 18.30 -5.23
CA SER A 36 9.45 17.53 -6.06
C SER A 36 9.86 16.18 -5.47
N LYS A 37 9.65 15.96 -4.16
CA LYS A 37 9.88 14.66 -3.52
C LYS A 37 8.73 13.68 -3.72
N VAL A 38 7.59 14.15 -4.24
CA VAL A 38 6.41 13.31 -4.50
C VAL A 38 6.55 12.68 -5.88
N LEU A 39 6.38 11.35 -5.93
CA LEU A 39 6.41 10.61 -7.18
C LEU A 39 5.20 10.96 -8.05
N GLN A 40 5.43 11.11 -9.35
CA GLN A 40 4.37 11.31 -10.33
C GLN A 40 3.66 9.98 -10.65
N ARG A 41 2.45 10.07 -11.19
CA ARG A 41 1.64 8.90 -11.54
C ARG A 41 2.39 7.89 -12.41
N PHE A 42 3.09 8.35 -13.45
CA PHE A 42 3.81 7.45 -14.37
C PHE A 42 4.94 6.69 -13.65
N GLN A 43 5.55 7.29 -12.63
CA GLN A 43 6.60 6.66 -11.82
C GLN A 43 6.02 5.56 -10.93
N LEU A 44 4.85 5.81 -10.34
CA LEU A 44 4.11 4.81 -9.57
C LEU A 44 3.65 3.64 -10.47
N GLU A 45 3.19 3.94 -11.68
CA GLU A 45 2.82 2.93 -12.68
C GLU A 45 4.04 2.10 -13.13
N ALA A 46 5.22 2.71 -13.27
CA ALA A 46 6.46 2.01 -13.56
C ALA A 46 6.86 1.04 -12.42
N ILE A 47 6.78 1.49 -11.16
CA ILE A 47 7.01 0.64 -9.98
C ILE A 47 6.02 -0.54 -9.98
N ALA A 48 4.73 -0.28 -10.19
CA ALA A 48 3.69 -1.31 -10.20
C ALA A 48 3.85 -2.32 -11.36
N SER A 49 4.45 -1.90 -12.47
CA SER A 49 4.68 -2.75 -13.64
C SER A 49 5.96 -3.58 -13.54
N SER A 50 6.87 -3.24 -12.64
CA SER A 50 8.14 -3.96 -12.46
C SER A 50 7.92 -5.34 -11.84
N SER A 51 8.22 -6.39 -12.59
CA SER A 51 8.13 -7.77 -12.08
C SER A 51 9.11 -8.01 -10.94
N GLU A 52 10.32 -7.44 -11.01
CA GLU A 52 11.33 -7.59 -9.96
C GLU A 52 10.86 -7.00 -8.62
N ILE A 53 10.24 -5.82 -8.65
CA ILE A 53 9.67 -5.19 -7.44
C ILE A 53 8.52 -6.03 -6.91
N ARG A 54 7.61 -6.49 -7.78
CA ARG A 54 6.49 -7.36 -7.40
C ARG A 54 6.93 -8.70 -6.83
N ASP A 55 8.00 -9.27 -7.36
CA ASP A 55 8.57 -10.52 -6.87
C ASP A 55 9.26 -10.32 -5.52
N ALA A 56 9.99 -9.22 -5.32
CA ALA A 56 10.55 -8.86 -4.02
C ALA A 56 9.45 -8.67 -2.96
N LEU A 57 8.30 -8.09 -3.34
CA LEU A 57 7.15 -7.94 -2.44
C LEU A 57 6.49 -9.27 -2.04
N LYS A 58 6.87 -10.42 -2.61
CA LYS A 58 6.41 -11.74 -2.10
C LYS A 58 7.09 -12.12 -0.79
N ASP A 59 8.16 -11.44 -0.41
CA ASP A 59 8.83 -11.63 0.89
C ASP A 59 8.02 -10.95 2.01
N GLU A 60 7.51 -11.75 2.95
CA GLU A 60 6.75 -11.27 4.09
C GLU A 60 7.55 -10.33 5.00
N ASN A 61 8.88 -10.50 5.08
CA ASN A 61 9.73 -9.61 5.88
C ASN A 61 9.78 -8.22 5.25
N ILE A 62 9.85 -8.13 3.92
CA ILE A 62 9.82 -6.85 3.22
C ILE A 62 8.46 -6.17 3.40
N GLN A 63 7.36 -6.92 3.23
CA GLN A 63 6.02 -6.38 3.48
C GLN A 63 5.88 -5.85 4.91
N LYS A 64 6.34 -6.63 5.90
CA LYS A 64 6.29 -6.23 7.30
C LYS A 64 7.10 -4.95 7.54
N LEU A 65 8.31 -4.85 7.01
CA LEU A 65 9.14 -3.64 7.15
C LEU A 65 8.44 -2.41 6.55
N ILE A 66 7.83 -2.55 5.36
CA ILE A 66 7.06 -1.45 4.73
C ILE A 66 5.88 -1.05 5.62
N CYS A 67 5.12 -2.02 6.13
CA CYS A 67 4.00 -1.75 7.03
C CYS A 67 4.46 -1.11 8.34
N ASP A 68 5.57 -1.56 8.94
CA ASP A 68 6.10 -1.02 10.18
C ASP A 68 6.55 0.44 9.99
N ILE A 69 7.19 0.77 8.86
CA ILE A 69 7.56 2.15 8.51
C ILE A 69 6.32 3.03 8.29
N ASP A 70 5.37 2.59 7.48
CA ASP A 70 4.19 3.38 7.11
C ASP A 70 3.27 3.67 8.32
N ASN A 71 3.12 2.69 9.22
CA ASN A 71 2.31 2.83 10.42
C ASN A 71 3.06 3.43 11.62
N SER A 72 4.36 3.73 11.48
CA SER A 72 5.17 4.25 12.58
C SER A 72 4.75 5.68 12.97
N PRO A 73 4.76 6.01 14.28
CA PRO A 73 4.73 7.40 14.74
C PRO A 73 6.03 8.16 14.42
N ASP A 74 7.13 7.44 14.13
CA ASP A 74 8.43 7.97 13.75
C ASP A 74 8.99 7.20 12.53
N PRO A 75 8.48 7.50 11.31
CA PRO A 75 8.82 6.74 10.11
C PRO A 75 10.27 6.94 9.66
N GLU A 76 10.91 8.07 9.98
CA GLU A 76 12.30 8.34 9.61
C GLU A 76 13.27 7.41 10.35
N ASN A 77 13.06 7.22 11.65
CA ASN A 77 13.87 6.30 12.45
C ASN A 77 13.67 4.83 12.06
N GLU A 78 12.43 4.40 11.79
CA GLU A 78 12.18 3.03 11.31
C GLU A 78 12.80 2.79 9.93
N LEU A 79 12.75 3.79 9.05
CA LEU A 79 13.43 3.74 7.76
C LEU A 79 14.95 3.60 7.93
N ASP A 80 15.59 4.35 8.84
CA ASP A 80 17.04 4.27 9.08
C ASP A 80 17.47 2.87 9.55
N LYS A 81 16.70 2.26 10.46
CA LYS A 81 16.93 0.86 10.87
C LYS A 81 16.77 -0.11 9.70
N ALA A 82 15.71 0.04 8.90
CA ALA A 82 15.43 -0.82 7.75
C ALA A 82 16.53 -0.73 6.67
N ARG A 83 17.16 0.44 6.50
CA ARG A 83 18.33 0.62 5.61
C ARG A 83 19.54 -0.21 6.04
N GLY A 84 19.63 -0.66 7.29
CA GLY A 84 20.66 -1.61 7.73
C GLY A 84 20.43 -3.05 7.25
N LEU A 85 19.22 -3.37 6.75
CA LEU A 85 18.83 -4.71 6.35
C LEU A 85 19.06 -4.90 4.85
N GLU A 86 19.83 -5.93 4.49
CA GLU A 86 20.22 -6.20 3.10
C GLU A 86 19.01 -6.40 2.17
N GLY A 87 18.00 -7.17 2.61
CA GLY A 87 16.79 -7.41 1.82
C GLY A 87 16.01 -6.13 1.51
N PHE A 88 15.88 -5.24 2.49
CA PHE A 88 15.21 -3.95 2.29
C PHE A 88 16.04 -3.02 1.40
N ARG A 89 17.36 -2.98 1.57
CA ARG A 89 18.26 -2.21 0.69
C ARG A 89 18.11 -2.65 -0.77
N LEU A 90 18.23 -3.95 -1.04
CA LEU A 90 18.10 -4.48 -2.40
C LEU A 90 16.74 -4.13 -3.02
N PHE A 91 15.67 -4.22 -2.24
CA PHE A 91 14.33 -3.80 -2.68
C PHE A 91 14.27 -2.30 -3.01
N THR A 92 14.79 -1.44 -2.15
CA THR A 92 14.80 0.01 -2.42
C THR A 92 15.69 0.39 -3.59
N ASP A 93 16.82 -0.31 -3.80
CA ASP A 93 17.71 -0.09 -4.95
C ASP A 93 16.97 -0.39 -6.27
N LYS A 94 16.10 -1.41 -6.30
CA LYS A 94 15.25 -1.73 -7.45
C LYS A 94 14.19 -0.67 -7.72
N ILE A 95 13.57 -0.13 -6.67
CA ILE A 95 12.65 1.01 -6.79
C ILE A 95 13.39 2.21 -7.39
N LEU A 96 14.53 2.58 -6.82
CA LEU A 96 15.32 3.73 -7.28
C LEU A 96 15.80 3.58 -8.73
N SER A 97 16.17 2.36 -9.12
CA SER A 97 16.55 2.04 -10.51
C SER A 97 15.36 2.14 -11.48
N THR A 98 14.14 1.90 -11.01
CA THR A 98 12.91 2.04 -11.82
C THR A 98 12.49 3.50 -11.96
N LEU A 99 12.82 4.32 -10.96
CA LEU A 99 12.48 5.75 -10.91
C LEU A 99 13.47 6.64 -11.66
N SER A 100 14.71 6.17 -11.84
CA SER A 100 15.77 6.86 -12.59
C SER A 100 15.70 6.45 -14.06
N PRO A 101 15.66 7.40 -15.02
CA PRO A 101 15.81 7.06 -16.44
C PRO A 101 17.21 6.53 -16.79
#